data_AF-A0A1Y1NCL4-F1
#
_entry.id   AF-A0A1Y1NCL4-F1
#
_cell.length_a   1.000
_cell.length_b   1.000
_cell.length_c   1.000
_cell.angle_alpha   90.00
_cell.angle_beta   90.00
_cell.angle_gamma   90.00
#
_symmetry.space_group_name_H-M   'P 1'
#
loop_
_entity.id
_entity.type
_entity.pdbx_description
1 polymer ?
#
loop_
_entity_poly.entity_id
_entity_poly.type
_entity_poly.pdbx_seq_one_letter_code
_entity_poly.pdbx_strand_id
1 'polypeptide(L)'
;MQTLEDYILEMENRSAIRQNSNTDDVWTQLQQKENDLVLAAELGKALLEKNEELTKQHDAAVEDFCKKLEAVEQDRHLLKRKLASLESEYEARILELQNDISELTSKLSARESTIKQWERDKGNLVSELNAQNQRLTTQLKEAVTLETQLQLEIGHLRQECAMGKSSLHEHINSADSLRDELELVSAKKGELERRLIMAANERDNLATALEEASDRILLLERHAREQDIRYQQSLKEYSLPQERLSIEERISEMDVCEPTLSQECMSVYRQLRALCQQLKSHNDDDSGLHSDCSTTSFDDSQQFSAGLLNEVAQELVGLVLDTDVVRLLDRLEQARRDIQERDMELSRRGETVMDLTSKVSVCEVELRTALEERDRARHDASNSSMAQDEAVVKAREVRDQAVARRNKAEVELAKTRVELMQANSQLLEAIQQKVELSQQLEQWQMDMQELLDEQLKNKLTSHEVKMRNDAQLSPPAAPPRRRLLRFFQR
;
A
#
# COMPACT_ATOMS: atom_id res chain seq x y z
N MET A 1 -79.18 19.00 76.55
CA MET A 1 -80.60 19.22 76.15
C MET A 1 -81.50 18.85 77.31
N GLN A 2 -81.50 17.58 77.76
CA GLN A 2 -82.24 17.08 78.95
C GLN A 2 -82.41 18.09 80.10
N THR A 3 -81.33 18.72 80.58
CA THR A 3 -81.37 19.71 81.68
C THR A 3 -82.22 20.98 81.43
N LEU A 4 -82.50 21.33 80.17
CA LEU A 4 -83.44 22.40 79.82
C LEU A 4 -84.88 21.90 79.70
N GLU A 5 -85.07 20.66 79.27
CA GLU A 5 -86.38 20.00 79.15
C GLU A 5 -86.97 19.75 80.55
N ASP A 6 -86.16 19.28 81.50
CA ASP A 6 -86.53 19.14 82.92
C ASP A 6 -86.92 20.49 83.56
N TYR A 7 -86.16 21.55 83.30
CA TYR A 7 -86.44 22.89 83.84
C TYR A 7 -87.72 23.51 83.24
N ILE A 8 -88.00 23.25 81.96
CA ILE A 8 -89.27 23.66 81.33
C ILE A 8 -90.44 22.89 81.97
N LEU A 9 -90.30 21.58 82.22
CA LEU A 9 -91.31 20.78 82.92
C LEU A 9 -91.56 21.26 84.36
N GLU A 10 -90.53 21.65 85.12
CA GLU A 10 -90.73 22.28 86.44
C GLU A 10 -91.46 23.63 86.32
N MET A 11 -91.10 24.46 85.35
CA MET A 11 -91.72 25.76 85.11
C MET A 11 -93.18 25.66 84.68
N GLU A 12 -93.53 24.70 83.81
CA GLU A 12 -94.91 24.44 83.40
C GLU A 12 -95.75 23.94 84.59
N ASN A 13 -95.24 23.00 85.38
CA ASN A 13 -95.92 22.54 86.61
C ASN A 13 -96.13 23.67 87.62
N ARG A 14 -95.14 24.55 87.84
CA ARG A 14 -95.30 25.75 88.68
C ARG A 14 -96.31 26.75 88.09
N SER A 15 -96.44 26.83 86.77
CA SER A 15 -97.41 27.71 86.11
C SER A 15 -98.85 27.20 86.25
N ALA A 16 -99.07 25.88 86.17
CA ALA A 16 -100.37 25.25 86.34
C ALA A 16 -100.94 25.46 87.76
N ILE A 17 -100.07 25.46 88.77
CA ILE A 17 -100.45 25.75 90.17
C ILE A 17 -100.93 27.21 90.35
N ARG A 18 -100.29 28.17 89.67
CA ARG A 18 -100.59 29.61 89.82
C ARG A 18 -101.95 30.07 89.28
N GLN A 19 -102.71 29.23 88.56
CA GLN A 19 -104.02 29.62 88.01
C GLN A 19 -105.22 29.47 88.96
N ASN A 20 -105.06 28.85 90.16
CA ASN A 20 -106.20 28.38 90.95
C ASN A 20 -106.30 28.89 92.41
N SER A 21 -105.49 29.89 92.82
CA SER A 21 -105.52 30.47 94.17
C SER A 21 -105.45 32.01 94.18
N ASN A 22 -106.60 32.67 94.04
CA ASN A 22 -106.71 34.14 94.02
C ASN A 22 -106.66 34.81 95.42
N THR A 23 -106.23 34.10 96.47
CA THR A 23 -106.24 34.58 97.87
C THR A 23 -105.05 34.09 98.70
N ASP A 24 -103.86 33.94 98.09
CA ASP A 24 -102.64 33.59 98.83
C ASP A 24 -101.91 34.84 99.36
N ASP A 25 -101.31 34.71 100.56
CA ASP A 25 -100.74 35.83 101.32
C ASP A 25 -99.65 36.61 100.57
N VAL A 26 -99.75 37.95 100.54
CA VAL A 26 -98.85 38.84 99.78
C VAL A 26 -97.38 38.64 100.18
N TRP A 27 -97.11 38.37 101.45
CA TRP A 27 -95.77 38.05 101.94
C TRP A 27 -95.18 36.77 101.33
N THR A 28 -95.99 35.72 101.16
CA THR A 28 -95.53 34.47 100.56
C THR A 28 -95.25 34.63 99.06
N GLN A 29 -96.05 35.47 98.38
CA GLN A 29 -95.82 35.83 96.98
C GLN A 29 -94.54 36.68 96.82
N LEU A 30 -94.29 37.63 97.74
CA LEU A 30 -93.07 38.43 97.74
C LEU A 30 -91.83 37.56 97.95
N GLN A 31 -91.84 36.67 98.95
CA GLN A 31 -90.72 35.76 99.22
C GLN A 31 -90.48 34.77 98.07
N GLN A 32 -91.55 34.30 97.40
CA GLN A 32 -91.41 33.54 96.16
C GLN A 32 -90.76 34.37 95.05
N LYS A 33 -91.06 35.68 94.95
CA LYS A 33 -90.46 36.57 93.95
C LYS A 33 -89.00 36.91 94.25
N GLU A 34 -88.63 37.04 95.52
CA GLU A 34 -87.23 37.17 95.94
C GLU A 34 -86.43 35.90 95.60
N ASN A 35 -87.00 34.71 95.85
CA ASN A 35 -86.39 33.43 95.44
C ASN A 35 -86.34 33.27 93.90
N ASP A 36 -87.41 33.59 93.16
CA ASP A 36 -87.44 33.61 91.69
C ASP A 36 -86.33 34.54 91.14
N LEU A 37 -86.08 35.69 91.77
CA LEU A 37 -85.03 36.66 91.40
C LEU A 37 -83.61 36.18 91.71
N VAL A 38 -83.38 35.56 92.88
CA VAL A 38 -82.09 34.97 93.24
C VAL A 38 -81.73 33.85 92.28
N LEU A 39 -82.66 32.93 91.99
CA LEU A 39 -82.46 31.85 91.02
C LEU A 39 -82.21 32.39 89.60
N ALA A 40 -82.89 33.47 89.19
CA ALA A 40 -82.62 34.13 87.92
C ALA A 40 -81.22 34.78 87.87
N ALA A 41 -80.72 35.32 88.99
CA ALA A 41 -79.36 35.86 89.09
C ALA A 41 -78.30 34.76 89.12
N GLU A 42 -78.54 33.64 89.78
CA GLU A 42 -77.67 32.45 89.79
C GLU A 42 -77.61 31.80 88.40
N LEU A 43 -78.74 31.64 87.72
CA LEU A 43 -78.80 31.17 86.34
C LEU A 43 -78.13 32.16 85.38
N GLY A 44 -78.32 33.47 85.58
CA GLY A 44 -77.60 34.51 84.84
C GLY A 44 -76.09 34.44 85.02
N LYS A 45 -75.62 34.20 86.25
CA LYS A 45 -74.20 34.00 86.58
C LYS A 45 -73.65 32.71 85.93
N ALA A 46 -74.38 31.61 86.00
CA ALA A 46 -73.99 30.35 85.35
C ALA A 46 -73.94 30.49 83.81
N LEU A 47 -74.85 31.26 83.20
CA LEU A 47 -74.81 31.58 81.78
C LEU A 47 -73.64 32.50 81.41
N LEU A 48 -73.29 33.48 82.26
CA LEU A 48 -72.09 34.30 82.07
C LEU A 48 -70.81 33.46 82.20
N GLU A 49 -70.71 32.60 83.20
CA GLU A 49 -69.58 31.67 83.37
C GLU A 49 -69.44 30.72 82.19
N LYS A 50 -70.56 30.21 81.63
CA LYS A 50 -70.53 29.38 80.41
C LYS A 50 -70.19 30.17 79.15
N ASN A 51 -70.64 31.41 79.02
CA ASN A 51 -70.22 32.28 77.93
C ASN A 51 -68.72 32.62 78.04
N GLU A 52 -68.19 32.83 79.24
CA GLU A 52 -66.75 33.01 79.48
C GLU A 52 -65.92 31.75 79.18
N GLU A 53 -66.42 30.55 79.52
CA GLU A 53 -65.78 29.30 79.10
C GLU A 53 -65.78 29.16 77.58
N LEU A 54 -66.89 29.51 76.92
CA LEU A 54 -67.01 29.44 75.46
C LEU A 54 -66.12 30.47 74.75
N THR A 55 -65.95 31.69 75.26
CA THR A 55 -64.98 32.64 74.69
C THR A 55 -63.55 32.16 74.89
N LYS A 56 -63.18 31.66 76.08
CA LYS A 56 -61.85 31.09 76.32
C LYS A 56 -61.55 29.89 75.40
N GLN A 57 -62.54 29.05 75.11
CA GLN A 57 -62.41 27.94 74.14
C GLN A 57 -62.32 28.45 72.69
N HIS A 58 -63.12 29.45 72.32
CA HIS A 58 -63.07 30.09 71.01
C HIS A 58 -61.70 30.73 70.75
N ASP A 59 -61.19 31.50 71.70
CA ASP A 59 -59.95 32.26 71.55
C ASP A 59 -58.72 31.32 71.50
N ALA A 60 -58.72 30.24 72.32
CA ALA A 60 -57.74 29.17 72.20
C ALA A 60 -57.80 28.46 70.84
N ALA A 61 -58.99 28.22 70.29
CA ALA A 61 -59.14 27.66 68.94
C ALA A 61 -58.65 28.63 67.86
N VAL A 62 -58.92 29.93 67.99
CA VAL A 62 -58.42 30.99 67.09
C VAL A 62 -56.90 31.04 67.12
N GLU A 63 -56.27 31.07 68.29
CA GLU A 63 -54.81 30.98 68.40
C GLU A 63 -54.25 29.74 67.69
N ASP A 64 -54.88 28.58 67.88
CA ASP A 64 -54.45 27.33 67.27
C ASP A 64 -54.72 27.27 65.76
N PHE A 65 -55.65 28.06 65.21
CA PHE A 65 -55.78 28.28 63.78
C PHE A 65 -54.75 29.27 63.25
N CYS A 66 -54.41 30.34 63.99
CA CYS A 66 -53.32 31.25 63.64
C CYS A 66 -51.96 30.53 63.57
N LYS A 67 -51.60 29.74 64.59
CA LYS A 67 -50.37 28.93 64.61
C LYS A 67 -50.28 27.97 63.40
N LYS A 68 -51.41 27.37 62.99
CA LYS A 68 -51.49 26.51 61.81
C LYS A 68 -51.38 27.29 60.50
N LEU A 69 -51.98 28.48 60.42
CA LEU A 69 -51.89 29.36 59.26
C LEU A 69 -50.44 29.84 59.07
N GLU A 70 -49.78 30.31 60.12
CA GLU A 70 -48.37 30.72 60.12
C GLU A 70 -47.45 29.59 59.65
N ALA A 71 -47.65 28.36 60.13
CA ALA A 71 -46.88 27.20 59.68
C ALA A 71 -47.07 26.91 58.19
N VAL A 72 -48.32 26.93 57.70
CA VAL A 72 -48.63 26.75 56.26
C VAL A 72 -48.06 27.87 55.40
N GLU A 73 -48.05 29.11 55.89
CA GLU A 73 -47.41 30.23 55.19
C GLU A 73 -45.89 30.09 55.14
N GLN A 74 -45.24 29.70 56.25
CA GLN A 74 -43.81 29.40 56.30
C GLN A 74 -43.44 28.29 55.32
N ASP A 75 -44.16 27.15 55.34
CA ASP A 75 -43.95 26.06 54.38
C ASP A 75 -44.16 26.52 52.93
N ARG A 76 -45.20 27.30 52.65
CA ARG A 76 -45.43 27.91 51.32
C ARG A 76 -44.25 28.80 50.89
N HIS A 77 -43.68 29.59 51.79
CA HIS A 77 -42.51 30.42 51.48
C HIS A 77 -41.24 29.59 51.27
N LEU A 78 -41.03 28.54 52.07
CA LEU A 78 -39.91 27.60 51.91
C LEU A 78 -40.02 26.81 50.60
N LEU A 79 -41.22 26.32 50.25
CA LEU A 79 -41.48 25.61 48.99
C LEU A 79 -41.28 26.53 47.78
N LYS A 80 -41.77 27.77 47.81
CA LYS A 80 -41.49 28.76 46.74
C LYS A 80 -39.99 29.00 46.54
N ARG A 81 -39.20 29.10 47.63
CA ARG A 81 -37.74 29.27 47.53
C ARG A 81 -37.04 28.03 46.97
N LYS A 82 -37.45 26.82 47.37
CA LYS A 82 -36.93 25.55 46.84
C LYS A 82 -37.27 25.37 45.35
N LEU A 83 -38.48 25.76 44.95
CA LEU A 83 -38.91 25.71 43.56
C LEU A 83 -38.08 26.68 42.71
N ALA A 84 -37.92 27.94 43.15
CA ALA A 84 -37.09 28.92 42.44
C ALA A 84 -35.60 28.53 42.37
N SER A 85 -35.03 27.85 43.37
CA SER A 85 -33.64 27.36 43.27
C SER A 85 -33.53 26.23 42.25
N LEU A 86 -34.44 25.26 42.28
CA LEU A 86 -34.48 24.17 41.28
C LEU A 86 -34.72 24.71 39.87
N GLU A 87 -35.59 25.71 39.69
CA GLU A 87 -35.76 26.41 38.40
C GLU A 87 -34.43 27.01 37.92
N SER A 88 -33.70 27.73 38.77
CA SER A 88 -32.39 28.29 38.41
C SER A 88 -31.32 27.24 38.12
N GLU A 89 -31.36 26.08 38.79
CA GLU A 89 -30.48 24.94 38.52
C GLU A 89 -30.80 24.29 37.17
N TYR A 90 -32.08 24.16 36.81
CA TYR A 90 -32.51 23.68 35.49
C TYR A 90 -32.23 24.69 34.38
N GLU A 91 -32.41 25.99 34.60
CA GLU A 91 -32.03 27.05 33.64
C GLU A 91 -30.52 27.04 33.37
N ALA A 92 -29.69 26.95 34.42
CA ALA A 92 -28.25 26.80 34.27
C ALA A 92 -27.89 25.54 33.47
N ARG A 93 -28.51 24.39 33.77
CA ARG A 93 -28.25 23.14 33.04
C ARG A 93 -28.75 23.17 31.59
N ILE A 94 -29.82 23.92 31.29
CA ILE A 94 -30.28 24.18 29.93
C ILE A 94 -29.27 25.04 29.17
N LEU A 95 -28.72 26.09 29.79
CA LEU A 95 -27.68 26.93 29.19
C LEU A 95 -26.38 26.16 28.91
N GLU A 96 -25.94 25.29 29.83
CA GLU A 96 -24.82 24.37 29.60
C GLU A 96 -25.05 23.49 28.35
N LEU A 97 -26.21 22.84 28.27
CA LEU A 97 -26.54 21.96 27.14
C LEU A 97 -26.73 22.73 25.82
N GLN A 98 -27.22 23.98 25.86
CA GLN A 98 -27.28 24.85 24.69
C GLN A 98 -25.87 25.25 24.21
N ASN A 99 -24.96 25.54 25.13
CA ASN A 99 -23.56 25.80 24.81
C ASN A 99 -22.89 24.56 24.21
N ASP A 100 -23.04 23.37 24.82
CA ASP A 100 -22.56 22.09 24.29
C ASP A 100 -23.05 21.84 22.85
N ILE A 101 -24.35 22.04 22.58
CA ILE A 101 -24.95 21.90 21.25
C ILE A 101 -24.34 22.91 20.26
N SER A 102 -24.14 24.17 20.68
CA SER A 102 -23.53 25.20 19.83
C SER A 102 -22.06 24.87 19.49
N GLU A 103 -21.29 24.38 20.46
CA GLU A 103 -19.91 23.96 20.27
C GLU A 103 -19.82 22.73 19.36
N LEU A 104 -20.67 21.72 19.56
CA LEU A 104 -20.70 20.52 18.73
C LEU A 104 -21.13 20.86 17.29
N THR A 105 -22.09 21.76 17.11
CA THR A 105 -22.51 22.24 15.78
C THR A 105 -21.37 23.00 15.08
N SER A 106 -20.68 23.88 15.80
CA SER A 106 -19.50 24.60 15.31
C SER A 106 -18.38 23.63 14.90
N LYS A 107 -18.00 22.70 15.79
CA LYS A 107 -16.99 21.65 15.54
C LYS A 107 -17.37 20.77 14.34
N LEU A 108 -18.66 20.42 14.18
CA LEU A 108 -19.16 19.64 13.04
C LEU A 108 -19.06 20.44 11.73
N SER A 109 -19.47 21.71 11.71
CA SER A 109 -19.35 22.57 10.53
C SER A 109 -17.89 22.79 10.09
N ALA A 110 -16.96 22.89 11.05
CA ALA A 110 -15.53 22.95 10.79
C ALA A 110 -14.97 21.64 10.24
N ARG A 111 -15.44 20.48 10.75
CA ARG A 111 -15.07 19.17 10.17
C ARG A 111 -15.61 19.04 8.74
N GLU A 112 -16.87 19.41 8.49
CA GLU A 112 -17.43 19.44 7.14
C GLU A 112 -16.64 20.34 6.18
N SER A 113 -16.22 21.53 6.61
CA SER A 113 -15.46 22.43 5.74
C SER A 113 -14.07 21.87 5.40
N THR A 114 -13.40 21.20 6.36
CA THR A 114 -12.15 20.48 6.08
C THR A 114 -12.36 19.28 5.14
N ILE A 115 -13.42 18.48 5.32
CA ILE A 115 -13.72 17.35 4.43
C ILE A 115 -13.98 17.85 3.00
N LYS A 116 -14.83 18.87 2.84
CA LYS A 116 -15.11 19.50 1.54
C LYS A 116 -13.87 20.13 0.90
N GLN A 117 -12.84 20.47 1.68
CA GLN A 117 -11.55 20.92 1.15
C GLN A 117 -10.69 19.72 0.69
N TRP A 118 -10.53 18.70 1.53
CA TRP A 118 -9.84 17.45 1.15
C TRP A 118 -10.45 16.78 -0.10
N GLU A 119 -11.77 16.86 -0.28
CA GLU A 119 -12.46 16.37 -1.47
C GLU A 119 -12.11 17.16 -2.74
N ARG A 120 -11.98 18.50 -2.65
CA ARG A 120 -11.50 19.34 -3.76
C ARG A 120 -10.05 19.02 -4.09
N ASP A 121 -9.18 18.96 -3.09
CA ASP A 121 -7.75 18.77 -3.30
C ASP A 121 -7.44 17.36 -3.86
N LYS A 122 -8.17 16.34 -3.39
CA LYS A 122 -8.20 15.01 -3.99
C LYS A 122 -8.73 15.04 -5.44
N GLY A 123 -9.79 15.80 -5.71
CA GLY A 123 -10.34 15.98 -7.06
C GLY A 123 -9.35 16.64 -8.02
N ASN A 124 -8.63 17.66 -7.56
CA ASN A 124 -7.57 18.34 -8.30
C ASN A 124 -6.42 17.37 -8.62
N LEU A 125 -5.90 16.64 -7.63
CA LEU A 125 -4.84 15.65 -7.82
C LEU A 125 -5.25 14.53 -8.79
N VAL A 126 -6.49 14.04 -8.71
CA VAL A 126 -7.02 13.04 -9.67
C VAL A 126 -7.12 13.63 -11.08
N SER A 127 -7.52 14.90 -11.22
CA SER A 127 -7.56 15.60 -12.51
C SER A 127 -6.16 15.77 -13.11
N GLU A 128 -5.17 16.17 -12.30
CA GLU A 128 -3.78 16.31 -12.69
C GLU A 128 -3.15 14.97 -13.12
N LEU A 129 -3.32 13.92 -12.33
CA LEU A 129 -2.85 12.57 -12.68
C LEU A 129 -3.53 12.03 -13.94
N ASN A 130 -4.83 12.30 -14.13
CA ASN A 130 -5.53 11.95 -15.37
C ASN A 130 -4.98 12.72 -16.58
N ALA A 131 -4.72 14.02 -16.44
CA ALA A 131 -4.11 14.84 -17.49
C ALA A 131 -2.67 14.41 -17.82
N GLN A 132 -1.87 14.01 -16.82
CA GLN A 132 -0.54 13.43 -17.02
C GLN A 132 -0.62 12.09 -17.76
N ASN A 133 -1.49 11.17 -17.33
CA ASN A 133 -1.71 9.90 -18.00
C ASN A 133 -2.19 10.07 -19.45
N GLN A 134 -3.03 11.07 -19.73
CA GLN A 134 -3.45 11.40 -21.10
C GLN A 134 -2.28 11.90 -21.95
N ARG A 135 -1.42 12.79 -21.43
CA ARG A 135 -0.20 13.27 -22.13
C ARG A 135 0.80 12.14 -22.41
N LEU A 136 1.03 11.26 -21.44
CA LEU A 136 1.87 10.07 -21.63
C LEU A 136 1.24 9.12 -22.67
N THR A 137 -0.09 9.00 -22.70
CA THR A 137 -0.81 8.20 -23.70
C THR A 137 -0.74 8.80 -25.11
N THR A 138 -0.73 10.13 -25.28
CA THR A 138 -0.50 10.74 -26.61
C THR A 138 0.94 10.60 -27.05
N GLN A 139 1.92 10.87 -26.17
CA GLN A 139 3.35 10.66 -26.45
C GLN A 139 3.67 9.20 -26.82
N LEU A 140 3.06 8.22 -26.14
CA LEU A 140 3.22 6.81 -26.47
C LEU A 140 2.62 6.47 -27.86
N LYS A 141 1.47 7.05 -28.22
CA LYS A 141 0.88 6.89 -29.56
C LYS A 141 1.74 7.53 -30.63
N GLU A 142 2.26 8.72 -30.39
CA GLU A 142 3.19 9.43 -31.28
C GLU A 142 4.46 8.59 -31.50
N ALA A 143 5.08 8.09 -30.42
CA ALA A 143 6.24 7.21 -30.48
C ALA A 143 5.94 5.92 -31.28
N VAL A 144 4.80 5.26 -31.05
CA VAL A 144 4.38 4.08 -31.82
C VAL A 144 4.17 4.42 -33.30
N THR A 145 3.58 5.57 -33.64
CA THR A 145 3.45 5.97 -35.06
C THR A 145 4.80 6.20 -35.72
N LEU A 146 5.75 6.84 -35.03
CA LEU A 146 7.12 7.02 -35.53
C LEU A 146 7.84 5.66 -35.66
N GLU A 147 7.66 4.74 -34.72
CA GLU A 147 8.22 3.39 -34.82
C GLU A 147 7.66 2.65 -36.04
N THR A 148 6.35 2.71 -36.29
CA THR A 148 5.75 2.07 -37.49
C THR A 148 6.23 2.70 -38.79
N GLN A 149 6.53 4.01 -38.83
CA GLN A 149 7.12 4.67 -39.98
C GLN A 149 8.55 4.17 -40.23
N LEU A 150 9.40 4.15 -39.19
CA LEU A 150 10.77 3.64 -39.27
C LEU A 150 10.82 2.14 -39.63
N GLN A 151 9.86 1.33 -39.14
CA GLN A 151 9.73 -0.08 -39.53
C GLN A 151 9.38 -0.23 -41.03
N LEU A 152 8.54 0.64 -41.59
CA LEU A 152 8.23 0.66 -43.02
C LEU A 152 9.44 1.12 -43.86
N GLU A 153 10.18 2.14 -43.42
CA GLU A 153 11.42 2.60 -44.08
C GLU A 153 12.50 1.50 -44.08
N ILE A 154 12.70 0.81 -42.94
CA ILE A 154 13.58 -0.36 -42.85
C ILE A 154 13.09 -1.50 -43.76
N GLY A 155 11.77 -1.67 -43.92
CA GLY A 155 11.17 -2.58 -44.88
C GLY A 155 11.53 -2.24 -46.33
N HIS A 156 11.40 -0.96 -46.71
CA HIS A 156 11.76 -0.44 -48.04
C HIS A 156 13.25 -0.64 -48.33
N LEU A 157 14.13 -0.19 -47.44
CA LEU A 157 15.58 -0.34 -47.56
C LEU A 157 16.01 -1.82 -47.67
N ARG A 158 15.36 -2.72 -46.93
CA ARG A 158 15.57 -4.18 -47.06
C ARG A 158 15.11 -4.71 -48.41
N GLN A 159 14.00 -4.21 -48.96
CA GLN A 159 13.51 -4.59 -50.29
C GLN A 159 14.45 -4.08 -51.39
N GLU A 160 14.92 -2.83 -51.31
CA GLU A 160 15.93 -2.27 -52.23
C GLU A 160 17.23 -3.09 -52.18
N CYS A 161 17.71 -3.44 -50.99
CA CYS A 161 18.87 -4.31 -50.81
C CYS A 161 18.64 -5.74 -51.32
N ALA A 162 17.40 -6.25 -51.33
CA ALA A 162 17.06 -7.53 -51.92
C ALA A 162 17.04 -7.47 -53.45
N MET A 163 16.46 -6.40 -54.04
CA MET A 163 16.48 -6.15 -55.48
C MET A 163 17.91 -5.94 -56.02
N GLY A 164 18.75 -5.23 -55.27
CA GLY A 164 20.18 -5.07 -55.60
C GLY A 164 20.97 -6.39 -55.50
N LYS A 165 20.55 -7.33 -54.65
CA LYS A 165 21.11 -8.68 -54.58
C LYS A 165 20.63 -9.57 -55.72
N SER A 166 19.36 -9.47 -56.14
CA SER A 166 18.86 -10.25 -57.28
C SER A 166 19.47 -9.78 -58.59
N SER A 167 19.57 -8.48 -58.84
CA SER A 167 20.23 -7.97 -60.05
C SER A 167 21.73 -8.28 -60.08
N LEU A 168 22.43 -8.20 -58.94
CA LEU A 168 23.82 -8.66 -58.84
C LEU A 168 23.94 -10.17 -59.12
N HIS A 169 23.00 -10.99 -58.65
CA HIS A 169 23.00 -12.43 -58.94
C HIS A 169 22.70 -12.72 -60.42
N GLU A 170 21.78 -11.99 -61.05
CA GLU A 170 21.53 -12.04 -62.50
C GLU A 170 22.79 -11.67 -63.30
N HIS A 171 23.52 -10.63 -62.88
CA HIS A 171 24.80 -10.25 -63.48
C HIS A 171 25.90 -11.30 -63.27
N ILE A 172 25.98 -11.93 -62.09
CA ILE A 172 26.91 -13.04 -61.83
C ILE A 172 26.60 -14.23 -62.74
N ASN A 173 25.34 -14.68 -62.78
CA ASN A 173 24.90 -15.79 -63.63
C ASN A 173 25.14 -15.52 -65.12
N SER A 174 25.02 -14.25 -65.54
CA SER A 174 25.37 -13.81 -66.91
C SER A 174 26.88 -13.85 -67.16
N ALA A 175 27.70 -13.43 -66.19
CA ALA A 175 29.15 -13.48 -66.29
C ALA A 175 29.71 -14.92 -66.27
N ASP A 176 29.09 -15.82 -65.51
CA ASP A 176 29.43 -17.24 -65.49
C ASP A 176 29.00 -17.94 -66.79
N SER A 177 27.84 -17.60 -67.36
CA SER A 177 27.46 -18.06 -68.70
C SER A 177 28.48 -17.64 -69.78
N LEU A 178 29.00 -16.40 -69.69
CA LEU A 178 30.05 -15.91 -70.59
C LEU A 178 31.42 -16.55 -70.33
N ARG A 179 31.71 -17.00 -69.10
CA ARG A 179 32.90 -17.80 -68.78
C ARG A 179 32.80 -19.20 -69.40
N ASP A 180 31.66 -19.86 -69.29
CA ASP A 180 31.41 -21.17 -69.89
C ASP A 180 31.54 -21.12 -71.43
N GLU A 181 31.00 -20.07 -72.07
CA GLU A 181 31.20 -19.83 -73.51
C GLU A 181 32.67 -19.63 -73.87
N LEU A 182 33.42 -18.85 -73.06
CA LEU A 182 34.83 -18.55 -73.31
C LEU A 182 35.72 -19.78 -73.05
N GLU A 183 35.43 -20.61 -72.05
CA GLU A 183 36.09 -21.89 -71.84
C GLU A 183 35.80 -22.86 -72.99
N LEU A 184 34.54 -22.95 -73.45
CA LEU A 184 34.17 -23.76 -74.61
C LEU A 184 34.88 -23.30 -75.90
N VAL A 185 35.07 -21.99 -76.09
CA VAL A 185 35.87 -21.42 -77.20
C VAL A 185 37.37 -21.71 -77.00
N SER A 186 37.89 -21.63 -75.78
CA SER A 186 39.28 -21.97 -75.45
C SER A 186 39.58 -23.46 -75.71
N ALA A 187 38.68 -24.37 -75.32
CA ALA A 187 38.78 -25.80 -75.59
C ALA A 187 38.73 -26.09 -77.11
N LYS A 188 37.86 -25.41 -77.87
CA LYS A 188 37.82 -25.48 -79.35
C LYS A 188 39.11 -24.93 -79.98
N LYS A 189 39.68 -23.85 -79.44
CA LYS A 189 40.97 -23.31 -79.88
C LYS A 189 42.10 -24.31 -79.65
N GLY A 190 42.21 -24.88 -78.45
CA GLY A 190 43.21 -25.91 -78.15
C GLY A 190 43.05 -27.21 -78.95
N GLU A 191 41.82 -27.56 -79.34
CA GLU A 191 41.53 -28.64 -80.29
C GLU A 191 42.04 -28.34 -81.70
N LEU A 192 41.80 -27.11 -82.20
CA LEU A 192 42.31 -26.67 -83.50
C LEU A 192 43.85 -26.54 -83.50
N GLU A 193 44.45 -26.07 -82.41
CA GLU A 193 45.91 -25.99 -82.25
C GLU A 193 46.55 -27.39 -82.23
N ARG A 194 45.96 -28.36 -81.53
CA ARG A 194 46.42 -29.77 -81.57
C ARG A 194 46.27 -30.38 -82.97
N ARG A 195 45.21 -30.08 -83.72
CA ARG A 195 45.06 -30.51 -85.13
C ARG A 195 46.09 -29.86 -86.05
N LEU A 196 46.40 -28.57 -85.84
CA LEU A 196 47.43 -27.86 -86.60
C LEU A 196 48.83 -28.48 -86.36
N ILE A 197 49.14 -28.83 -85.12
CA ILE A 197 50.40 -29.52 -84.76
C ILE A 197 50.46 -30.91 -85.40
N MET A 198 49.38 -31.70 -85.37
CA MET A 198 49.34 -33.00 -86.05
C MET A 198 49.55 -32.86 -87.56
N ALA A 199 48.86 -31.93 -88.22
CA ALA A 199 49.05 -31.67 -89.66
C ALA A 199 50.44 -31.12 -89.99
N ALA A 200 51.08 -30.36 -89.08
CA ALA A 200 52.46 -29.93 -89.23
C ALA A 200 53.44 -31.11 -89.15
N ASN A 201 53.28 -31.99 -88.16
CA ASN A 201 54.07 -33.22 -88.03
C ASN A 201 53.88 -34.15 -89.24
N GLU A 202 52.66 -34.30 -89.75
CA GLU A 202 52.37 -35.04 -90.99
C GLU A 202 53.07 -34.42 -92.21
N ARG A 203 53.04 -33.08 -92.34
CA ARG A 203 53.78 -32.35 -93.39
C ARG A 203 55.30 -32.55 -93.28
N ASP A 204 55.87 -32.51 -92.07
CA ASP A 204 57.31 -32.70 -91.86
C ASP A 204 57.74 -34.16 -92.10
N ASN A 205 56.93 -35.14 -91.70
CA ASN A 205 57.14 -36.56 -92.03
C ASN A 205 57.04 -36.83 -93.56
N LEU A 206 56.17 -36.10 -94.27
CA LEU A 206 56.11 -36.16 -95.73
C LEU A 206 57.29 -35.43 -96.40
N ALA A 207 57.84 -34.39 -95.76
CA ALA A 207 59.04 -33.71 -96.23
C ALA A 207 60.28 -34.60 -96.09
N THR A 208 60.50 -35.25 -94.93
CA THR A 208 61.63 -36.19 -94.77
C THR A 208 61.49 -37.42 -95.68
N ALA A 209 60.29 -37.96 -95.87
CA ALA A 209 60.05 -39.02 -96.85
C ALA A 209 60.31 -38.58 -98.30
N LEU A 210 60.07 -37.30 -98.63
CA LEU A 210 60.42 -36.72 -99.92
C LEU A 210 61.93 -36.48 -100.07
N GLU A 211 62.62 -36.10 -99.00
CA GLU A 211 64.10 -36.01 -98.97
C GLU A 211 64.74 -37.39 -99.16
N GLU A 212 64.30 -38.42 -98.40
CA GLU A 212 64.74 -39.81 -98.60
C GLU A 212 64.48 -40.32 -100.04
N ALA A 213 63.32 -39.98 -100.61
CA ALA A 213 63.01 -40.31 -101.99
C ALA A 213 63.90 -39.55 -102.99
N SER A 214 64.23 -38.29 -102.70
CA SER A 214 65.10 -37.45 -103.52
C SER A 214 66.57 -37.91 -103.46
N ASP A 215 67.08 -38.28 -102.29
CA ASP A 215 68.38 -38.91 -102.13
C ASP A 215 68.44 -40.27 -102.84
N ARG A 216 67.36 -41.05 -102.78
CA ARG A 216 67.25 -42.31 -103.53
C ARG A 216 67.24 -42.10 -105.04
N ILE A 217 66.58 -41.04 -105.53
CA ILE A 217 66.66 -40.60 -106.93
C ILE A 217 68.08 -40.16 -107.27
N LEU A 218 68.73 -39.35 -106.42
CA LEU A 218 70.11 -38.88 -106.62
C LEU A 218 71.12 -40.04 -106.64
N LEU A 219 70.93 -41.06 -105.82
CA LEU A 219 71.73 -42.30 -105.82
C LEU A 219 71.48 -43.13 -107.08
N LEU A 220 70.24 -43.22 -107.56
CA LEU A 220 69.91 -43.90 -108.83
C LEU A 220 70.43 -43.14 -110.05
N GLU A 221 70.31 -41.81 -110.07
CA GLU A 221 70.93 -40.94 -111.08
C GLU A 221 72.44 -41.03 -111.03
N ARG A 222 73.05 -41.05 -109.83
CA ARG A 222 74.49 -41.26 -109.68
C ARG A 222 74.89 -42.62 -110.21
N HIS A 223 74.15 -43.68 -109.91
CA HIS A 223 74.42 -45.02 -110.44
C HIS A 223 74.23 -45.10 -111.96
N ALA A 224 73.23 -44.39 -112.53
CA ALA A 224 73.04 -44.25 -113.96
C ALA A 224 74.21 -43.48 -114.61
N ARG A 225 74.61 -42.34 -114.03
CA ARG A 225 75.81 -41.59 -114.46
C ARG A 225 77.09 -42.41 -114.30
N GLU A 226 77.20 -43.26 -113.28
CA GLU A 226 78.33 -44.19 -113.12
C GLU A 226 78.27 -45.35 -114.14
N GLN A 227 77.09 -45.78 -114.59
CA GLN A 227 76.95 -46.71 -115.72
C GLN A 227 77.27 -46.04 -117.06
N ASP A 228 76.82 -44.80 -117.30
CA ASP A 228 77.21 -43.99 -118.45
C ASP A 228 78.72 -43.71 -118.44
N ILE A 229 79.31 -43.44 -117.28
CA ILE A 229 80.77 -43.30 -117.12
C ILE A 229 81.46 -44.63 -117.36
N ARG A 230 80.93 -45.78 -116.95
CA ARG A 230 81.49 -47.11 -117.31
C ARG A 230 81.38 -47.40 -118.81
N TYR A 231 80.30 -47.00 -119.47
CA TYR A 231 80.18 -47.05 -120.94
C TYR A 231 81.19 -46.11 -121.61
N GLN A 232 81.32 -44.88 -121.12
CA GLN A 232 82.34 -43.92 -121.60
C GLN A 232 83.77 -44.34 -121.27
N GLN A 233 84.00 -45.13 -120.21
CA GLN A 233 85.28 -45.73 -119.87
C GLN A 233 85.59 -46.90 -120.80
N SER A 234 84.64 -47.79 -121.06
CA SER A 234 84.76 -48.81 -122.11
C SER A 234 85.03 -48.20 -123.50
N LEU A 235 84.50 -47.00 -123.77
CA LEU A 235 84.80 -46.20 -124.98
C LEU A 235 86.13 -45.41 -124.91
N LYS A 236 86.71 -45.19 -123.72
CA LYS A 236 87.98 -44.45 -123.49
C LYS A 236 89.18 -45.36 -123.20
N GLU A 237 88.96 -46.63 -122.87
CA GLU A 237 89.98 -47.67 -122.70
C GLU A 237 90.77 -47.94 -124.00
N TYR A 238 90.32 -47.37 -125.14
CA TYR A 238 91.07 -47.31 -126.40
C TYR A 238 92.09 -46.14 -126.49
N SER A 239 92.26 -45.32 -125.45
CA SER A 239 93.26 -44.24 -125.39
C SER A 239 93.89 -44.07 -124.00
N LEU A 240 95.23 -43.96 -123.95
CA LEU A 240 96.05 -44.02 -122.74
C LEU A 240 96.06 -42.72 -121.88
N PRO A 241 96.51 -42.77 -120.60
CA PRO A 241 96.09 -41.83 -119.54
C PRO A 241 97.20 -40.93 -118.93
N GLN A 242 96.84 -40.05 -117.98
CA GLN A 242 97.53 -39.70 -116.70
C GLN A 242 96.68 -38.68 -115.88
N GLU A 243 96.47 -38.79 -114.54
CA GLU A 243 97.26 -38.29 -113.36
C GLU A 243 97.30 -36.73 -113.18
N ARG A 244 97.26 -36.05 -111.99
CA ARG A 244 97.15 -36.39 -110.53
C ARG A 244 97.00 -35.10 -109.62
N LEU A 245 96.37 -35.20 -108.41
CA LEU A 245 96.63 -34.44 -107.12
C LEU A 245 96.43 -32.88 -107.01
N SER A 246 96.48 -32.13 -105.85
CA SER A 246 96.08 -32.25 -104.39
C SER A 246 96.48 -30.98 -103.50
N ILE A 247 96.14 -30.91 -102.17
CA ILE A 247 96.78 -30.18 -100.98
C ILE A 247 96.22 -28.84 -100.30
N GLU A 248 96.56 -28.59 -98.99
CA GLU A 248 96.08 -27.66 -97.87
C GLU A 248 96.72 -26.20 -97.73
N GLU A 249 96.72 -25.33 -96.66
CA GLU A 249 96.84 -25.24 -95.13
C GLU A 249 96.37 -23.79 -94.59
N ARG A 250 96.44 -23.13 -93.37
CA ARG A 250 96.78 -23.21 -91.87
C ARG A 250 96.42 -21.84 -91.11
N ILE A 251 96.61 -21.62 -89.75
CA ILE A 251 97.16 -20.38 -88.98
C ILE A 251 96.83 -20.22 -87.42
N SER A 252 97.60 -19.40 -86.63
CA SER A 252 97.91 -19.35 -85.12
C SER A 252 97.31 -18.19 -84.20
N GLU A 253 97.77 -17.63 -83.02
CA GLU A 253 99.02 -17.54 -82.13
C GLU A 253 98.82 -16.87 -80.67
N MET A 254 99.86 -16.70 -79.76
CA MET A 254 100.04 -15.84 -78.48
C MET A 254 99.38 -16.21 -77.08
N ASP A 255 99.60 -15.72 -75.78
CA ASP A 255 100.59 -14.96 -74.87
C ASP A 255 100.09 -14.96 -73.32
N VAL A 256 100.52 -14.36 -72.15
CA VAL A 256 101.71 -13.85 -71.29
C VAL A 256 101.16 -13.13 -69.94
N CYS A 257 101.64 -12.86 -68.66
CA CYS A 257 102.84 -12.93 -67.71
C CYS A 257 102.55 -13.00 -66.10
N GLU A 258 103.24 -12.25 -65.16
CA GLU A 258 103.45 -12.45 -63.65
C GLU A 258 103.18 -11.23 -62.65
N PRO A 259 102.85 -11.41 -61.31
CA PRO A 259 103.42 -10.60 -60.15
C PRO A 259 103.39 -11.21 -58.68
N THR A 260 103.91 -10.53 -57.61
CA THR A 260 103.38 -10.62 -56.18
C THR A 260 103.97 -9.66 -55.10
N LEU A 261 103.10 -9.05 -54.24
CA LEU A 261 103.31 -8.68 -52.81
C LEU A 261 101.99 -8.13 -52.20
N SER A 262 101.21 -8.92 -51.44
CA SER A 262 99.79 -8.55 -51.19
C SER A 262 99.08 -9.20 -49.97
N GLN A 263 99.56 -9.03 -48.72
CA GLN A 263 98.90 -9.66 -47.55
C GLN A 263 98.49 -8.74 -46.38
N GLU A 264 99.12 -7.58 -46.15
CA GLU A 264 98.82 -6.80 -44.92
C GLU A 264 97.56 -5.92 -44.99
N CYS A 265 97.11 -5.52 -46.19
CA CYS A 265 96.02 -4.54 -46.33
C CYS A 265 94.60 -5.13 -46.18
N MET A 266 94.43 -6.45 -46.33
CA MET A 266 93.10 -7.09 -46.40
C MET A 266 92.35 -7.14 -45.06
N SER A 267 93.04 -7.02 -43.92
CA SER A 267 92.45 -7.09 -42.57
C SER A 267 91.64 -5.83 -42.23
N VAL A 268 92.21 -4.64 -42.49
CA VAL A 268 91.61 -3.34 -42.17
C VAL A 268 90.34 -3.08 -42.99
N TYR A 269 90.32 -3.52 -44.27
CA TYR A 269 89.15 -3.38 -45.15
C TYR A 269 87.92 -4.13 -44.59
N ARG A 270 88.11 -5.33 -44.03
CA ARG A 270 87.02 -6.19 -43.53
C ARG A 270 86.31 -5.58 -42.32
N GLN A 271 87.05 -4.92 -41.42
CA GLN A 271 86.48 -4.30 -40.22
C GLN A 271 85.65 -3.05 -40.55
N LEU A 272 86.13 -2.19 -41.46
CA LEU A 272 85.40 -1.01 -41.91
C LEU A 272 84.12 -1.37 -42.69
N ARG A 273 84.18 -2.36 -43.59
CA ARG A 273 83.03 -2.74 -44.43
C ARG A 273 81.86 -3.32 -43.61
N ALA A 274 82.15 -4.07 -42.54
CA ALA A 274 81.12 -4.61 -41.65
C ALA A 274 80.38 -3.50 -40.87
N LEU A 275 81.09 -2.48 -40.41
CA LEU A 275 80.54 -1.37 -39.63
C LEU A 275 79.56 -0.51 -40.47
N CYS A 276 79.90 -0.25 -41.74
CA CYS A 276 79.00 0.43 -42.67
C CYS A 276 77.74 -0.37 -43.03
N GLN A 277 77.78 -1.71 -42.96
CA GLN A 277 76.60 -2.54 -43.18
C GLN A 277 75.62 -2.49 -41.99
N GLN A 278 76.13 -2.47 -40.76
CA GLN A 278 75.29 -2.32 -39.55
C GLN A 278 74.59 -0.95 -39.48
N LEU A 279 75.24 0.11 -39.97
CA LEU A 279 74.63 1.44 -40.07
C LEU A 279 73.55 1.53 -41.17
N LYS A 280 73.65 0.73 -42.25
CA LYS A 280 72.62 0.67 -43.29
C LYS A 280 71.37 -0.11 -42.81
N SER A 281 71.52 -1.24 -42.11
CA SER A 281 70.34 -2.03 -41.67
C SER A 281 69.46 -1.30 -40.64
N HIS A 282 70.06 -0.51 -39.73
CA HIS A 282 69.31 0.18 -38.67
C HIS A 282 68.32 1.26 -39.16
N ASN A 283 68.36 1.61 -40.46
CA ASN A 283 67.52 2.66 -41.03
C ASN A 283 66.26 2.13 -41.74
N ASP A 284 66.17 0.82 -42.00
CA ASP A 284 65.03 0.16 -42.68
C ASP A 284 64.17 -0.71 -41.71
N ASP A 285 64.64 -0.97 -40.49
CA ASP A 285 63.98 -1.79 -39.45
C ASP A 285 62.79 -1.08 -38.75
N ASP A 286 61.77 -0.67 -39.51
CA ASP A 286 60.48 -0.14 -38.97
C ASP A 286 59.30 -1.13 -39.18
N SER A 287 59.61 -2.40 -39.43
CA SER A 287 58.63 -3.50 -39.47
C SER A 287 59.06 -4.66 -38.56
N GLY A 288 58.57 -4.62 -37.32
CA GLY A 288 58.98 -5.58 -36.29
C GLY A 288 58.41 -6.98 -36.48
N LEU A 289 59.14 -7.87 -37.14
CA LEU A 289 59.13 -9.33 -36.93
C LEU A 289 60.29 -10.01 -37.71
N HIS A 290 60.69 -11.21 -37.24
CA HIS A 290 61.71 -12.10 -37.83
C HIS A 290 63.18 -11.63 -37.83
N SER A 291 63.87 -12.02 -36.76
CA SER A 291 65.27 -12.43 -36.87
C SER A 291 65.36 -13.70 -37.73
N ASP A 292 66.26 -13.71 -38.72
CA ASP A 292 66.95 -14.93 -39.15
C ASP A 292 68.33 -14.59 -39.70
N CYS A 293 69.35 -15.38 -39.36
CA CYS A 293 70.75 -15.07 -39.66
C CYS A 293 71.19 -15.69 -41.00
N SER A 294 71.48 -14.85 -42.00
CA SER A 294 72.08 -15.28 -43.28
C SER A 294 73.47 -14.68 -43.45
N THR A 295 74.51 -15.43 -43.06
CA THR A 295 75.91 -15.04 -43.25
C THR A 295 76.29 -15.11 -44.74
N THR A 296 76.37 -13.96 -45.40
CA THR A 296 76.72 -13.85 -46.82
C THR A 296 78.21 -14.11 -47.05
N SER A 297 78.55 -15.32 -47.50
CA SER A 297 79.91 -15.71 -47.85
C SER A 297 80.36 -15.03 -49.15
N PHE A 298 81.22 -14.01 -49.05
CA PHE A 298 81.81 -13.33 -50.20
C PHE A 298 83.34 -13.40 -50.21
N ASP A 299 83.82 -14.33 -51.04
CA ASP A 299 85.03 -14.36 -51.85
C ASP A 299 86.30 -13.59 -51.37
N ASP A 300 87.40 -14.31 -51.22
CA ASP A 300 88.72 -13.81 -50.74
C ASP A 300 89.52 -13.02 -51.81
N SER A 301 88.91 -12.69 -52.94
CA SER A 301 89.61 -12.45 -54.22
C SER A 301 89.67 -10.98 -54.70
N GLN A 302 89.91 -10.00 -53.82
CA GLN A 302 90.15 -8.60 -54.23
C GLN A 302 91.42 -7.99 -53.61
N GLN A 303 92.33 -7.55 -54.49
CA GLN A 303 93.55 -6.83 -54.11
C GLN A 303 93.24 -5.37 -53.73
N PHE A 304 94.01 -4.83 -52.79
CA PHE A 304 93.73 -3.53 -52.17
C PHE A 304 94.20 -2.37 -53.06
N SER A 305 93.28 -1.70 -53.74
CA SER A 305 93.55 -0.49 -54.52
C SER A 305 93.57 0.77 -53.65
N ALA A 306 94.40 1.74 -54.02
CA ALA A 306 94.45 3.05 -53.37
C ALA A 306 93.21 3.89 -53.76
N GLY A 307 92.11 3.67 -53.04
CA GLY A 307 90.83 4.35 -53.24
C GLY A 307 89.74 3.85 -52.29
N LEU A 308 89.72 2.55 -51.99
CA LEU A 308 88.70 1.88 -51.18
C LEU A 308 88.45 2.52 -49.80
N LEU A 309 89.49 3.03 -49.14
CA LEU A 309 89.37 3.73 -47.85
C LEU A 309 88.76 5.14 -47.99
N ASN A 310 88.98 5.80 -49.13
CA ASN A 310 88.36 7.07 -49.46
C ASN A 310 86.90 6.89 -49.91
N GLU A 311 86.59 5.82 -50.65
CA GLU A 311 85.21 5.44 -50.99
C GLU A 311 84.38 5.17 -49.73
N VAL A 312 84.88 4.35 -48.78
CA VAL A 312 84.17 4.09 -47.52
C VAL A 312 84.04 5.36 -46.66
N ALA A 313 85.05 6.25 -46.66
CA ALA A 313 84.95 7.55 -45.99
C ALA A 313 83.93 8.48 -46.66
N GLN A 314 83.81 8.46 -48.00
CA GLN A 314 82.82 9.22 -48.76
C GLN A 314 81.41 8.64 -48.62
N GLU A 315 81.24 7.32 -48.54
CA GLU A 315 79.97 6.68 -48.16
C GLU A 315 79.56 7.08 -46.74
N LEU A 316 80.49 7.11 -45.77
CA LEU A 316 80.18 7.49 -44.39
C LEU A 316 79.82 8.98 -44.27
N VAL A 317 80.54 9.86 -44.98
CA VAL A 317 80.21 11.29 -45.06
C VAL A 317 78.89 11.52 -45.81
N GLY A 318 78.61 10.73 -46.86
CA GLY A 318 77.33 10.70 -47.56
C GLY A 318 76.19 10.33 -46.61
N LEU A 319 76.29 9.19 -45.92
CA LEU A 319 75.31 8.74 -44.91
C LEU A 319 75.07 9.77 -43.81
N VAL A 320 76.09 10.53 -43.38
CA VAL A 320 75.94 11.62 -42.40
C VAL A 320 75.26 12.84 -43.01
N LEU A 321 75.52 13.18 -44.28
CA LEU A 321 74.83 14.28 -44.98
C LEU A 321 73.37 13.90 -45.35
N ASP A 322 73.11 12.63 -45.62
CA ASP A 322 71.78 12.04 -45.86
C ASP A 322 70.97 11.85 -44.57
N THR A 323 71.54 12.12 -43.37
CA THR A 323 70.72 12.31 -42.16
C THR A 323 69.96 13.64 -42.24
N ASP A 324 68.84 13.60 -42.96
CA ASP A 324 67.96 14.76 -43.17
C ASP A 324 67.46 15.32 -41.83
N VAL A 325 68.20 16.29 -41.31
CA VAL A 325 67.82 17.08 -40.13
C VAL A 325 66.44 17.71 -40.34
N VAL A 326 66.08 18.04 -41.59
CA VAL A 326 64.73 18.49 -41.96
C VAL A 326 63.68 17.41 -41.69
N ARG A 327 63.87 16.15 -42.14
CA ARG A 327 62.93 15.05 -41.85
C ARG A 327 62.84 14.73 -40.35
N LEU A 328 63.93 14.90 -39.60
CA LEU A 328 63.92 14.74 -38.14
C LEU A 328 63.19 15.89 -37.44
N LEU A 329 63.36 17.13 -37.90
CA LEU A 329 62.61 18.29 -37.41
C LEU A 329 61.11 18.19 -37.75
N ASP A 330 60.74 17.76 -38.96
CA ASP A 330 59.35 17.52 -39.36
C ASP A 330 58.68 16.45 -38.49
N ARG A 331 59.40 15.34 -38.21
CA ARG A 331 58.93 14.29 -37.27
C ARG A 331 58.75 14.83 -35.85
N LEU A 332 59.67 15.66 -35.36
CA LEU A 332 59.60 16.26 -34.03
C LEU A 332 58.48 17.31 -33.94
N GLU A 333 58.29 18.12 -34.98
CA GLU A 333 57.15 19.03 -35.08
C GLU A 333 55.83 18.28 -35.12
N GLN A 334 55.71 17.20 -35.90
CA GLN A 334 54.50 16.40 -35.94
C GLN A 334 54.19 15.80 -34.57
N ALA A 335 55.17 15.19 -33.90
CA ALA A 335 55.00 14.72 -32.52
C ALA A 335 54.58 15.84 -31.56
N ARG A 336 55.06 17.08 -31.76
CA ARG A 336 54.63 18.25 -30.98
C ARG A 336 53.17 18.65 -31.27
N ARG A 337 52.72 18.54 -32.53
CA ARG A 337 51.31 18.77 -32.92
C ARG A 337 50.41 17.69 -32.29
N ASP A 338 50.81 16.42 -32.39
CA ASP A 338 50.08 15.28 -31.84
C ASP A 338 49.93 15.39 -30.30
N ILE A 339 50.98 15.83 -29.60
CA ILE A 339 50.93 16.13 -28.15
C ILE A 339 49.95 17.28 -27.87
N GLN A 340 50.01 18.37 -28.63
CA GLN A 340 49.10 19.51 -28.45
C GLN A 340 47.63 19.13 -28.70
N GLU A 341 47.35 18.24 -29.66
CA GLU A 341 46.01 17.68 -29.86
C GLU A 341 45.57 16.77 -28.70
N ARG A 342 46.47 15.94 -28.17
CA ARG A 342 46.19 15.13 -26.96
C ARG A 342 45.91 16.00 -25.74
N ASP A 343 46.66 17.08 -25.53
CA ASP A 343 46.43 18.03 -24.42
C ASP A 343 45.08 18.73 -24.55
N MET A 344 44.71 19.17 -25.75
CA MET A 344 43.37 19.73 -26.01
C MET A 344 42.25 18.71 -25.82
N GLU A 345 42.48 17.44 -26.18
CA GLU A 345 41.52 16.36 -25.93
C GLU A 345 41.40 16.03 -24.44
N LEU A 346 42.51 16.03 -23.70
CA LEU A 346 42.53 15.85 -22.24
C LEU A 346 41.81 16.99 -21.52
N SER A 347 41.93 18.24 -21.98
CA SER A 347 41.16 19.38 -21.45
C SER A 347 39.66 19.16 -21.61
N ARG A 348 39.20 18.82 -22.83
CA ARG A 348 37.78 18.52 -23.11
C ARG A 348 37.28 17.33 -22.28
N ARG A 349 38.08 16.27 -22.12
CA ARG A 349 37.75 15.13 -21.26
C ARG A 349 37.63 15.59 -19.79
N GLY A 350 38.54 16.44 -19.31
CA GLY A 350 38.48 17.05 -17.98
C GLY A 350 37.21 17.87 -17.74
N GLU A 351 36.83 18.71 -18.70
CA GLU A 351 35.56 19.46 -18.69
C GLU A 351 34.36 18.50 -18.57
N THR A 352 34.27 17.45 -19.41
CA THR A 352 33.18 16.47 -19.32
C THR A 352 33.16 15.69 -18.00
N VAL A 353 34.31 15.44 -17.39
CA VAL A 353 34.41 14.79 -16.07
C VAL A 353 33.92 15.72 -14.96
N MET A 354 34.24 17.02 -15.00
CA MET A 354 33.69 18.01 -14.08
C MET A 354 32.17 18.12 -14.23
N ASP A 355 31.68 18.17 -15.46
CA ASP A 355 30.27 18.21 -15.81
C ASP A 355 29.51 17.00 -15.24
N LEU A 356 30.02 15.78 -15.46
CA LEU A 356 29.45 14.55 -14.91
C LEU A 356 29.54 14.51 -13.38
N THR A 357 30.64 14.98 -12.78
CA THR A 357 30.81 15.04 -11.33
C THR A 357 29.79 15.99 -10.68
N SER A 358 29.51 17.14 -11.30
CA SER A 358 28.47 18.07 -10.82
C SER A 358 27.06 17.50 -10.95
N LYS A 359 26.76 16.77 -12.04
CA LYS A 359 25.48 16.07 -12.22
C LYS A 359 25.29 14.97 -11.17
N VAL A 360 26.34 14.19 -10.89
CA VAL A 360 26.32 13.16 -9.83
C VAL A 360 26.09 13.79 -8.45
N SER A 361 26.77 14.89 -8.09
CA SER A 361 26.59 15.50 -6.77
C SER A 361 25.21 16.13 -6.58
N VAL A 362 24.59 16.68 -7.65
CA VAL A 362 23.18 17.11 -7.63
C VAL A 362 22.26 15.91 -7.40
N CYS A 363 22.38 14.83 -8.18
CA CYS A 363 21.54 13.65 -8.02
C CYS A 363 21.73 12.94 -6.67
N GLU A 364 22.92 12.99 -6.05
CA GLU A 364 23.10 12.52 -4.67
C GLU A 364 22.32 13.38 -3.66
N VAL A 365 22.24 14.70 -3.85
CA VAL A 365 21.46 15.59 -2.97
C VAL A 365 19.96 15.36 -3.15
N GLU A 366 19.48 15.24 -4.39
CA GLU A 366 18.09 14.89 -4.72
C GLU A 366 17.70 13.52 -4.13
N LEU A 367 18.59 12.53 -4.17
CA LEU A 367 18.37 11.23 -3.55
C LEU A 367 18.32 11.34 -2.00
N ARG A 368 19.18 12.15 -1.38
CA ARG A 368 19.15 12.39 0.07
C ARG A 368 17.84 13.05 0.50
N THR A 369 17.40 14.11 -0.17
CA THR A 369 16.14 14.79 0.17
C THR A 369 14.92 13.89 -0.02
N ALA A 370 14.87 13.11 -1.11
CA ALA A 370 13.80 12.13 -1.34
C ALA A 370 13.75 11.01 -0.28
N LEU A 371 14.92 10.56 0.22
CA LEU A 371 15.00 9.60 1.32
C LEU A 371 14.50 10.21 2.65
N GLU A 372 14.88 11.46 2.95
CA GLU A 372 14.38 12.18 4.12
C GLU A 372 12.86 12.44 4.06
N GLU A 373 12.31 12.74 2.89
CA GLU A 373 10.87 12.90 2.69
C GLU A 373 10.10 11.60 2.89
N ARG A 374 10.61 10.49 2.32
CA ARG A 374 10.08 9.13 2.56
C ARG A 374 10.08 8.80 4.04
N ASP A 375 11.16 9.08 4.75
CA ASP A 375 11.31 8.68 6.15
C ASP A 375 10.53 9.58 7.12
N ARG A 376 10.36 10.88 6.79
CA ARG A 376 9.37 11.77 7.43
C ARG A 376 7.95 11.23 7.26
N ALA A 377 7.51 10.99 6.02
CA ALA A 377 6.17 10.47 5.72
C ALA A 377 5.90 9.11 6.38
N ARG A 378 6.92 8.25 6.47
CA ARG A 378 6.84 6.96 7.18
C ARG A 378 6.69 7.14 8.69
N HIS A 379 7.37 8.12 9.29
CA HIS A 379 7.24 8.42 10.72
C HIS A 379 5.85 9.01 11.02
N ASP A 380 5.36 9.94 10.21
CA ASP A 380 4.01 10.52 10.37
C ASP A 380 2.90 9.47 10.21
N ALA A 381 3.02 8.57 9.23
CA ALA A 381 2.10 7.44 9.08
C ALA A 381 2.13 6.50 10.30
N SER A 382 3.32 6.20 10.84
CA SER A 382 3.49 5.39 12.05
C SER A 382 2.85 6.05 13.27
N ASN A 383 3.09 7.35 13.47
CA ASN A 383 2.55 8.12 14.59
C ASN A 383 1.01 8.23 14.49
N SER A 384 0.48 8.43 13.28
CA SER A 384 -0.96 8.43 13.01
C SER A 384 -1.61 7.07 13.28
N SER A 385 -0.96 5.96 12.91
CA SER A 385 -1.44 4.61 13.25
C SER A 385 -1.49 4.41 14.76
N MET A 386 -0.39 4.68 15.48
CA MET A 386 -0.33 4.51 16.94
C MET A 386 -1.37 5.37 17.67
N ALA A 387 -1.60 6.60 17.22
CA ALA A 387 -2.66 7.46 17.77
C ALA A 387 -4.07 6.91 17.54
N GLN A 388 -4.33 6.27 16.38
CA GLN A 388 -5.60 5.61 16.09
C GLN A 388 -5.76 4.31 16.90
N ASP A 389 -4.72 3.51 17.02
CA ASP A 389 -4.70 2.28 17.82
C ASP A 389 -4.95 2.58 19.32
N GLU A 390 -4.28 3.60 19.87
CA GLU A 390 -4.55 4.09 21.23
C GLU A 390 -6.00 4.56 21.42
N ALA A 391 -6.56 5.28 20.45
CA ALA A 391 -7.95 5.74 20.51
C ALA A 391 -8.94 4.57 20.47
N VAL A 392 -8.65 3.53 19.66
CA VAL A 392 -9.44 2.30 19.59
C VAL A 392 -9.34 1.48 20.89
N VAL A 393 -8.17 1.41 21.52
CA VAL A 393 -8.01 0.77 22.84
C VAL A 393 -8.84 1.49 23.89
N LYS A 394 -8.68 2.81 24.03
CA LYS A 394 -9.44 3.64 25.00
C LYS A 394 -10.96 3.54 24.77
N ALA A 395 -11.40 3.50 23.51
CA ALA A 395 -12.82 3.30 23.17
C ALA A 395 -13.34 1.90 23.59
N ARG A 396 -12.53 0.84 23.43
CA ARG A 396 -12.88 -0.50 23.92
C ARG A 396 -12.95 -0.55 25.44
N GLU A 397 -11.99 0.05 26.15
CA GLU A 397 -11.99 0.14 27.61
C GLU A 397 -13.25 0.86 28.14
N VAL A 398 -13.62 2.00 27.55
CA VAL A 398 -14.84 2.75 27.93
C VAL A 398 -16.09 1.92 27.67
N ARG A 399 -16.19 1.23 26.53
CA ARG A 399 -17.29 0.30 26.22
C ARG A 399 -17.36 -0.82 27.26
N ASP A 400 -16.24 -1.43 27.61
CA ASP A 400 -16.19 -2.61 28.48
C ASP A 400 -16.47 -2.25 29.94
N GLN A 401 -16.04 -1.06 30.38
CA GLN A 401 -16.49 -0.47 31.64
C GLN A 401 -18.00 -0.19 31.65
N ALA A 402 -18.56 0.33 30.55
CA ALA A 402 -20.00 0.58 30.45
C ALA A 402 -20.82 -0.73 30.47
N VAL A 403 -20.36 -1.78 29.78
CA VAL A 403 -20.96 -3.12 29.84
C VAL A 403 -20.86 -3.71 31.25
N ALA A 404 -19.71 -3.59 31.93
CA ALA A 404 -19.55 -4.05 33.31
C ALA A 404 -20.51 -3.33 34.28
N ARG A 405 -20.70 -2.02 34.14
CA ARG A 405 -21.67 -1.23 34.93
C ARG A 405 -23.11 -1.67 34.63
N ARG A 406 -23.46 -1.90 33.37
CA ARG A 406 -24.79 -2.37 32.95
C ARG A 406 -25.10 -3.75 33.52
N ASN A 407 -24.19 -4.71 33.36
CA ASN A 407 -24.33 -6.07 33.89
C ASN A 407 -24.43 -6.08 35.42
N LYS A 408 -23.71 -5.19 36.13
CA LYS A 408 -23.86 -5.02 37.58
C LYS A 408 -25.27 -4.56 37.95
N ALA A 409 -25.79 -3.53 37.27
CA ALA A 409 -27.13 -3.02 37.52
C ALA A 409 -28.23 -4.05 37.18
N GLU A 410 -28.04 -4.87 36.13
CA GLU A 410 -28.91 -6.01 35.80
C GLU A 410 -28.95 -7.05 36.93
N VAL A 411 -27.80 -7.36 37.54
CA VAL A 411 -27.72 -8.28 38.70
C VAL A 411 -28.37 -7.68 39.95
N GLU A 412 -28.23 -6.38 40.20
CA GLU A 412 -28.87 -5.70 41.33
C GLU A 412 -30.39 -5.59 41.15
N LEU A 413 -30.87 -5.37 39.91
CA LEU A 413 -32.29 -5.45 39.56
C LEU A 413 -32.84 -6.88 39.68
N ALA A 414 -32.07 -7.90 39.31
CA ALA A 414 -32.47 -9.29 39.50
C ALA A 414 -32.62 -9.66 40.99
N LYS A 415 -31.69 -9.20 41.85
CA LYS A 415 -31.78 -9.39 43.32
C LYS A 415 -33.01 -8.74 43.93
N THR A 416 -33.20 -7.44 43.69
CA THR A 416 -34.36 -6.69 44.21
C THR A 416 -35.69 -7.24 43.70
N ARG A 417 -35.74 -7.82 42.49
CA ARG A 417 -36.90 -8.56 41.99
C ARG A 417 -37.16 -9.86 42.76
N VAL A 418 -36.12 -10.61 43.12
CA VAL A 418 -36.24 -11.83 43.96
C VAL A 418 -36.68 -11.46 45.38
N GLU A 419 -36.11 -10.41 45.97
CA GLU A 419 -36.49 -9.87 47.29
C GLU A 419 -37.98 -9.45 47.30
N LEU A 420 -38.44 -8.76 46.25
CA LEU A 420 -39.86 -8.40 46.08
C LEU A 420 -40.76 -9.64 45.97
N MET A 421 -40.34 -10.67 45.22
CA MET A 421 -41.10 -11.92 45.11
C MET A 421 -41.16 -12.68 46.44
N GLN A 422 -40.08 -12.68 47.22
CA GLN A 422 -40.05 -13.28 48.56
C GLN A 422 -40.95 -12.53 49.54
N ALA A 423 -40.88 -11.18 49.56
CA ALA A 423 -41.75 -10.36 50.40
C ALA A 423 -43.25 -10.53 50.04
N ASN A 424 -43.57 -10.71 48.75
CA ASN A 424 -44.93 -10.99 48.31
C ASN A 424 -45.40 -12.40 48.73
N SER A 425 -44.53 -13.42 48.72
CA SER A 425 -44.85 -14.74 49.27
C SER A 425 -45.19 -14.65 50.76
N GLN A 426 -44.32 -14.01 51.54
CA GLN A 426 -44.53 -13.79 52.99
C GLN A 426 -45.83 -13.02 53.29
N LEU A 427 -46.18 -12.04 52.45
CA LEU A 427 -47.43 -11.29 52.57
C LEU A 427 -48.66 -12.15 52.23
N LEU A 428 -48.58 -13.02 51.22
CA LEU A 428 -49.64 -13.97 50.88
C LEU A 428 -49.82 -15.03 51.99
N GLU A 429 -48.73 -15.57 52.53
CA GLU A 429 -48.72 -16.49 53.67
C GLU A 429 -49.35 -15.84 54.92
N ALA A 430 -48.99 -14.59 55.23
CA ALA A 430 -49.58 -13.84 56.34
C ALA A 430 -51.08 -13.51 56.12
N ILE A 431 -51.51 -13.27 54.88
CA ILE A 431 -52.94 -13.10 54.54
C ILE A 431 -53.68 -14.43 54.70
N GLN A 432 -53.11 -15.55 54.26
CA GLN A 432 -53.71 -16.89 54.45
C GLN A 432 -53.90 -17.21 55.93
N GLN A 433 -52.86 -17.06 56.75
CA GLN A 433 -52.93 -17.24 58.21
C GLN A 433 -53.98 -16.32 58.85
N LYS A 434 -54.10 -15.06 58.40
CA LYS A 434 -55.14 -14.14 58.89
C LYS A 434 -56.55 -14.58 58.50
N VAL A 435 -56.74 -15.12 57.30
CA VAL A 435 -58.04 -15.65 56.82
C VAL A 435 -58.41 -16.91 57.61
N GLU A 436 -57.47 -17.82 57.83
CA GLU A 436 -57.67 -19.02 58.66
C GLU A 436 -58.06 -18.65 60.10
N LEU A 437 -57.39 -17.65 60.71
CA LEU A 437 -57.75 -17.15 62.04
C LEU A 437 -59.11 -16.44 62.06
N SER A 438 -59.51 -15.75 60.98
CA SER A 438 -60.87 -15.17 60.87
C SER A 438 -61.93 -16.27 60.83
N GLN A 439 -61.72 -17.30 59.99
CA GLN A 439 -62.63 -18.45 59.89
C GLN A 439 -62.73 -19.22 61.21
N GLN A 440 -61.62 -19.36 61.95
CA GLN A 440 -61.65 -19.93 63.30
C GLN A 440 -62.44 -19.06 64.28
N LEU A 441 -62.29 -17.73 64.24
CA LEU A 441 -63.08 -16.82 65.09
C LEU A 441 -64.57 -16.81 64.72
N GLU A 442 -64.90 -16.95 63.44
CA GLU A 442 -66.29 -17.09 62.94
C GLU A 442 -66.91 -18.42 63.39
N GLN A 443 -66.17 -19.53 63.33
CA GLN A 443 -66.60 -20.81 63.90
C GLN A 443 -66.81 -20.73 65.41
N TRP A 444 -65.87 -20.16 66.18
CA TRP A 444 -66.02 -19.98 67.63
C TRP A 444 -67.20 -19.06 68.00
N GLN A 445 -67.54 -18.08 67.16
CA GLN A 445 -68.74 -17.26 67.34
C GLN A 445 -70.02 -18.06 67.10
N MET A 446 -70.04 -18.95 66.11
CA MET A 446 -71.17 -19.85 65.85
C MET A 446 -71.33 -20.86 66.99
N ASP A 447 -70.27 -21.55 67.40
CA ASP A 447 -70.29 -22.50 68.52
C ASP A 447 -70.78 -21.84 69.82
N MET A 448 -70.38 -20.58 70.07
CA MET A 448 -70.82 -19.79 71.22
C MET A 448 -72.28 -19.34 71.11
N GLN A 449 -72.79 -19.06 69.90
CA GLN A 449 -74.21 -18.77 69.67
C GLN A 449 -75.05 -20.03 69.88
N GLU A 450 -74.63 -21.18 69.37
CA GLU A 450 -75.30 -22.47 69.63
C GLU A 450 -75.33 -22.80 71.12
N LEU A 451 -74.23 -22.59 71.86
CA LEU A 451 -74.20 -22.78 73.32
C LEU A 451 -75.10 -21.78 74.08
N LEU A 452 -75.30 -20.57 73.57
CA LEU A 452 -76.26 -19.61 74.15
C LEU A 452 -77.70 -20.01 73.87
N ASP A 453 -78.02 -20.45 72.65
CA ASP A 453 -79.34 -20.92 72.27
C ASP A 453 -79.70 -22.24 72.96
N GLU A 454 -78.74 -23.15 73.15
CA GLU A 454 -78.91 -24.32 74.02
C GLU A 454 -79.14 -23.90 75.48
N GLN A 455 -78.39 -22.95 76.03
CA GLN A 455 -78.64 -22.46 77.38
C GLN A 455 -80.00 -21.77 77.53
N LEU A 456 -80.45 -21.00 76.53
CA LEU A 456 -81.77 -20.38 76.50
C LEU A 456 -82.87 -21.44 76.40
N LYS A 457 -82.74 -22.41 75.50
CA LYS A 457 -83.66 -23.54 75.33
C LYS A 457 -83.72 -24.44 76.57
N ASN A 458 -82.59 -24.68 77.23
CA ASN A 458 -82.52 -25.42 78.49
C ASN A 458 -83.12 -24.61 79.66
N LYS A 459 -82.97 -23.28 79.68
CA LYS A 459 -83.67 -22.41 80.65
C LYS A 459 -85.17 -22.35 80.40
N LEU A 460 -85.61 -22.22 79.14
CA LEU A 460 -87.02 -22.22 78.74
C LEU A 460 -87.67 -23.56 79.08
N THR A 461 -87.12 -24.70 78.63
CA THR A 461 -87.65 -26.02 78.98
C THR A 461 -87.59 -26.31 80.49
N SER A 462 -86.56 -25.86 81.21
CA SER A 462 -86.55 -25.93 82.68
C SER A 462 -87.64 -25.06 83.31
N HIS A 463 -87.96 -23.90 82.73
CA HIS A 463 -89.04 -23.04 83.18
C HIS A 463 -90.44 -23.61 82.83
N GLU A 464 -90.59 -24.26 81.68
CA GLU A 464 -91.79 -24.99 81.29
C GLU A 464 -92.01 -26.22 82.19
N VAL A 465 -90.96 -26.98 82.51
CA VAL A 465 -91.02 -28.09 83.46
C VAL A 465 -91.33 -27.60 84.88
N LYS A 466 -90.81 -26.45 85.31
CA LYS A 466 -91.22 -25.81 86.58
C LYS A 466 -92.69 -25.42 86.56
N MET A 467 -93.14 -24.65 85.56
CA MET A 467 -94.54 -24.28 85.36
C MET A 467 -95.48 -25.50 85.32
N ARG A 468 -95.03 -26.60 84.68
CA ARG A 468 -95.78 -27.86 84.61
C ARG A 468 -95.82 -28.61 85.95
N ASN A 469 -94.74 -28.59 86.72
CA ASN A 469 -94.70 -29.13 88.08
C ASN A 469 -95.54 -28.29 89.06
N ASP A 470 -95.49 -26.96 88.97
CA ASP A 470 -96.30 -26.03 89.77
C ASP A 470 -97.80 -26.20 89.45
N ALA A 471 -98.14 -26.41 88.17
CA ALA A 471 -99.48 -26.79 87.73
C ALA A 471 -99.90 -28.22 88.17
N GLN A 472 -98.96 -29.08 88.56
CA GLN A 472 -99.23 -30.42 89.13
C GLN A 472 -99.21 -30.43 90.67
N LEU A 473 -98.81 -29.33 91.32
CA LEU A 473 -98.79 -29.16 92.78
C LEU A 473 -99.91 -28.24 93.32
N SER A 474 -100.81 -27.77 92.45
CA SER A 474 -101.89 -26.84 92.78
C SER A 474 -103.28 -27.51 92.71
N PRO A 475 -103.93 -27.88 93.84
CA PRO A 475 -105.26 -28.51 93.84
C PRO A 475 -106.41 -27.51 93.60
N PRO A 476 -107.61 -27.99 93.19
CA PRO A 476 -108.72 -27.11 92.78
C PRO A 476 -109.41 -26.43 93.98
N ALA A 477 -109.66 -25.12 93.85
CA ALA A 477 -110.41 -24.34 94.83
C ALA A 477 -111.92 -24.29 94.49
N ALA A 478 -112.75 -24.75 95.42
CA ALA A 478 -114.22 -24.65 95.38
C ALA A 478 -114.73 -23.65 96.45
N PRO A 479 -115.93 -23.04 96.28
CA PRO A 479 -116.23 -21.77 96.94
C PRO A 479 -116.63 -21.88 98.44
N PRO A 480 -116.33 -20.85 99.25
CA PRO A 480 -116.56 -20.88 100.70
C PRO A 480 -118.04 -20.69 101.07
N ARG A 481 -118.50 -21.45 102.08
CA ARG A 481 -119.74 -21.15 102.83
C ARG A 481 -119.42 -20.75 104.27
N ARG A 482 -120.08 -19.67 104.72
CA ARG A 482 -119.88 -19.01 106.02
C ARG A 482 -120.24 -19.92 107.21
N ARG A 483 -119.62 -19.69 108.37
CA ARG A 483 -120.29 -19.05 109.54
C ARG A 483 -119.35 -18.78 110.75
N LEU A 484 -119.55 -17.58 111.32
CA LEU A 484 -119.53 -17.22 112.75
C LEU A 484 -118.26 -17.47 113.60
N LEU A 485 -117.64 -16.35 114.06
CA LEU A 485 -117.40 -15.95 115.47
C LEU A 485 -116.98 -17.04 116.50
N ARG A 486 -116.01 -16.82 117.41
CA ARG A 486 -115.57 -15.54 118.04
C ARG A 486 -114.31 -15.69 118.93
N PHE A 487 -113.71 -14.54 119.29
CA PHE A 487 -112.98 -14.20 120.54
C PHE A 487 -111.53 -14.64 120.83
N PHE A 488 -110.75 -13.63 121.27
CA PHE A 488 -109.69 -13.58 122.31
C PHE A 488 -108.47 -14.55 122.24
N GLN A 489 -107.26 -14.20 122.67
CA GLN A 489 -106.62 -12.95 123.17
C GLN A 489 -105.14 -13.01 122.69
N ARG A 490 -104.31 -11.96 122.67
CA ARG A 490 -104.14 -10.87 123.63
C ARG A 490 -103.36 -9.70 123.01
#